data_AF-A0A3N7CLK4-F1
#
_entry.id   AF-A0A3N7CLK4-F1
#
_cell.length_a   1.000
_cell.length_b   1.000
_cell.length_c   1.000
_cell.angle_alpha   90.00
_cell.angle_beta   90.00
_cell.angle_gamma   90.00
#
_symmetry.space_group_name_H-M   'P 1'
#
loop_
_entity.id
_entity.type
_entity.pdbx_description
1 polymer ?
#
loop_
_entity_poly.entity_id
_entity_poly.type
_entity_poly.pdbx_seq_one_letter_code
_entity_poly.pdbx_strand_id
1 'polypeptide(L)'
;MPLFKHSLSASLALVFALTVTFAAAPVVAHAAEPLLLVTSPAALQAAEKAGAGFARWVGGGAPSSSDGVTTNQALMRSPAWQSIADPLRDSLAGIQKRDRQAGVGISRYPHRLFDARWLASPDAFFELVGVANRMDRRPFQSGACGETRLVYRLAYRTAAMQSRLPMTVNVELRGDAPDADGSCASSARLWQPPQAMTANTNATANDEALGRWLVSAEGPLAPQRIAPTRIAQVTTNLQSVRWPSAVRPDLGGHAEYMLRAFRWNAGARRFDIGPLENTPDVARLKADAPLRKELLQWLRQPANLRALDEATLQLPEKFLATESVSVAPRGQERLANKPFAQIFPAGEWQAVPGSRTLQSPQAVLRRLDDLSCAGCHQSRAVAGFHLLGVDRRGASRTFTAGNALALPHSPHMQDEQARRATYVKAALATPRPDPFRPLAEPDDVSATAAKAMPATVGASCEPTRITQSANSWLDRAEKLPRIACEGVFSVCEKTSVGFPGGMCSGPCDPFDKKNGTCGGIAILSDFNQCLAANKPFGECLSKHTRPGNLRSCSAEQPCRDDYICAQADGQAEGRGACIPPYFLFQMRVDGHS
;
A
#
# COMPACT_ATOMS: atom_id res chain seq x y z
N MET A 1 101.95 16.75 7.22
CA MET A 1 101.41 15.67 6.36
C MET A 1 101.16 14.45 7.25
N PRO A 2 100.09 13.66 7.08
CA PRO A 2 98.72 14.06 6.72
C PRO A 2 97.59 13.22 7.41
N LEU A 3 96.34 13.67 7.18
CA LEU A 3 95.06 12.94 7.10
C LEU A 3 94.41 12.37 8.40
N PHE A 4 93.34 13.00 8.95
CA PHE A 4 91.89 13.00 8.53
C PHE A 4 91.13 11.79 9.14
N LYS A 5 89.90 11.79 9.68
CA LYS A 5 88.70 12.67 9.70
C LYS A 5 87.77 12.30 10.88
N HIS A 6 87.16 13.34 11.47
CA HIS A 6 85.73 13.57 11.84
C HIS A 6 84.86 12.53 12.59
N SER A 7 83.86 12.87 13.42
CA SER A 7 83.41 14.09 14.14
C SER A 7 82.13 13.70 14.93
N LEU A 8 82.18 13.86 16.27
CA LEU A 8 81.21 14.49 17.20
C LEU A 8 79.67 14.35 17.04
N SER A 9 79.12 13.51 17.93
CA SER A 9 78.14 13.74 19.02
C SER A 9 76.93 14.68 18.84
N ALA A 10 75.74 14.10 19.03
CA ALA A 10 74.44 14.76 19.17
C ALA A 10 74.23 15.40 20.56
N SER A 11 73.66 16.61 20.58
CA SER A 11 73.25 17.34 21.77
C SER A 11 71.76 17.10 22.11
N LEU A 12 71.50 16.96 23.41
CA LEU A 12 70.16 16.82 24.01
C LEU A 12 69.58 18.21 24.30
N ALA A 13 68.36 18.51 23.84
CA ALA A 13 67.61 19.71 24.22
C ALA A 13 66.19 19.32 24.65
N LEU A 14 65.86 19.67 25.90
CA LEU A 14 64.58 19.43 26.56
C LEU A 14 63.65 20.63 26.31
N VAL A 15 62.47 20.41 25.71
CA VAL A 15 61.42 21.43 25.56
C VAL A 15 60.14 20.94 26.24
N PHE A 16 59.65 21.71 27.20
CA PHE A 16 58.39 21.53 27.91
C PHE A 16 57.20 21.79 26.95
N ALA A 17 56.30 20.81 26.80
CA ALA A 17 55.04 20.98 26.08
C ALA A 17 53.87 21.09 27.06
N LEU A 18 53.17 22.22 26.99
CA LEU A 18 51.95 22.55 27.73
C LEU A 18 50.78 21.72 27.17
N THR A 19 50.20 20.79 27.94
CA THR A 19 49.02 20.03 27.54
C THR A 19 47.74 20.81 27.80
N VAL A 20 47.09 21.29 26.74
CA VAL A 20 45.70 21.78 26.76
C VAL A 20 44.77 20.57 26.84
N THR A 21 44.14 20.34 27.99
CA THR A 21 43.06 19.37 28.15
C THR A 21 41.78 19.89 27.50
N PHE A 22 41.46 19.40 26.30
CA PHE A 22 40.12 19.48 25.75
C PHE A 22 39.19 18.59 26.58
N ALA A 23 38.31 19.19 27.38
CA ALA A 23 37.20 18.49 27.99
C ALA A 23 36.27 18.02 26.87
N ALA A 24 36.20 16.70 26.65
CA ALA A 24 35.24 16.10 25.75
C ALA A 24 33.82 16.41 26.26
N ALA A 25 33.07 17.20 25.50
CA ALA A 25 31.65 17.37 25.74
C ALA A 25 30.97 15.98 25.67
N PRO A 26 30.02 15.67 26.57
CA PRO A 26 29.33 14.39 26.52
C PRO A 26 28.61 14.28 25.18
N VAL A 27 28.88 13.20 24.45
CA VAL A 27 28.09 12.82 23.27
C VAL A 27 26.69 12.54 23.79
N VAL A 28 25.77 13.49 23.62
CA VAL A 28 24.35 13.28 23.91
C VAL A 28 23.86 12.26 22.90
N ALA A 29 23.75 11.00 23.34
CA ALA A 29 23.17 9.92 22.56
C ALA A 29 21.75 10.32 22.16
N HIS A 30 21.54 10.68 20.90
CA HIS A 30 20.21 10.97 20.38
C HIS A 30 19.41 9.67 20.33
N ALA A 31 18.33 9.57 21.10
CA ALA A 31 17.41 8.45 21.00
C ALA A 31 16.97 8.26 19.54
N ALA A 32 16.95 7.03 19.06
CA ALA A 32 16.57 6.73 17.68
C ALA A 32 15.16 7.26 17.40
N GLU A 33 14.90 7.78 16.20
CA GLU A 33 13.54 8.19 15.82
C GLU A 33 12.62 6.95 15.80
N PRO A 34 11.36 7.05 16.27
CA PRO A 34 10.43 5.94 16.26
C PRO A 34 10.16 5.40 14.85
N LEU A 35 10.21 4.08 14.68
CA LEU A 35 9.85 3.42 13.43
C LEU A 35 8.35 3.57 13.16
N LEU A 36 8.04 3.96 11.91
CA LEU A 36 6.67 4.13 11.44
C LEU A 36 6.20 2.96 10.58
N LEU A 37 7.11 2.40 9.80
CA LEU A 37 6.84 1.36 8.83
C LEU A 37 8.13 0.55 8.61
N VAL A 38 8.02 -0.77 8.73
CA VAL A 38 9.09 -1.71 8.37
C VAL A 38 8.68 -2.43 7.10
N THR A 39 9.50 -2.31 6.05
CA THR A 39 9.26 -2.88 4.70
C THR A 39 10.43 -3.68 4.16
N SER A 40 11.55 -3.75 4.88
CA SER A 40 12.70 -4.56 4.45
C SER A 40 12.31 -6.04 4.36
N PRO A 41 12.46 -6.70 3.19
CA PRO A 41 12.15 -8.11 3.07
C PRO A 41 12.93 -8.99 4.05
N ALA A 42 14.21 -8.69 4.30
CA ALA A 42 15.03 -9.46 5.23
C ALA A 42 14.54 -9.32 6.67
N ALA A 43 14.19 -8.11 7.10
CA ALA A 43 13.62 -7.86 8.42
C ALA A 43 12.28 -8.57 8.62
N LEU A 44 11.38 -8.48 7.64
CA LEU A 44 10.06 -9.08 7.71
C LEU A 44 10.13 -10.61 7.74
N GLN A 45 11.02 -11.22 6.94
CA GLN A 45 11.25 -12.67 6.97
C GLN A 45 11.84 -13.15 8.30
N ALA A 46 12.77 -12.39 8.88
CA ALA A 46 13.31 -12.70 10.20
C ALA A 46 12.21 -12.61 11.28
N ALA A 47 11.33 -11.61 11.22
CA ALA A 47 10.18 -11.48 12.12
C ALA A 47 9.18 -12.64 11.96
N GLU A 48 8.89 -13.06 10.73
CA GLU A 48 8.01 -14.21 10.46
C GLU A 48 8.53 -15.50 11.09
N LYS A 49 9.81 -15.82 10.83
CA LYS A 49 10.50 -16.99 11.41
C LYS A 49 10.51 -16.95 12.94
N ALA A 50 10.56 -15.74 13.52
CA ALA A 50 10.58 -15.52 14.96
C ALA A 50 9.18 -15.34 15.60
N GLY A 51 8.09 -15.56 14.84
CA GLY A 51 6.75 -15.71 15.39
C GLY A 51 5.71 -14.74 14.83
N ALA A 52 6.05 -13.85 13.90
CA ALA A 52 5.11 -12.95 13.23
C ALA A 52 4.52 -13.52 11.92
N GLY A 53 4.60 -14.83 11.69
CA GLY A 53 4.01 -15.49 10.52
C GLY A 53 2.48 -15.49 10.54
N PHE A 54 1.85 -15.49 9.35
CA PHE A 54 0.38 -15.38 9.22
C PHE A 54 -0.40 -16.48 9.95
N ALA A 55 0.14 -17.71 9.98
CA ALA A 55 -0.49 -18.86 10.64
C ALA A 55 -0.83 -18.61 12.12
N ARG A 56 -0.07 -17.73 12.79
CA ARG A 56 -0.30 -17.32 14.19
C ARG A 56 -1.73 -16.83 14.43
N TRP A 57 -2.28 -16.08 13.48
CA TRP A 57 -3.56 -15.39 13.63
C TRP A 57 -4.75 -16.30 13.43
N VAL A 58 -4.56 -17.33 12.62
CA VAL A 58 -5.61 -18.25 12.19
C VAL A 58 -5.42 -19.64 12.80
N GLY A 59 -4.65 -19.79 13.87
CA GLY A 59 -4.51 -21.08 14.57
C GLY A 59 -3.89 -22.19 13.71
N GLY A 60 -3.14 -21.83 12.67
CA GLY A 60 -2.18 -22.77 12.09
C GLY A 60 -1.13 -23.06 13.15
N GLY A 61 -0.72 -24.32 13.31
CA GLY A 61 0.37 -24.67 14.23
C GLY A 61 1.67 -23.92 13.90
N ALA A 62 2.72 -24.14 14.69
CA ALA A 62 4.04 -23.59 14.38
C ALA A 62 4.40 -23.90 12.91
N PRO A 63 5.03 -22.95 12.17
CA PRO A 63 5.32 -23.13 10.75
C PRO A 63 6.03 -24.47 10.53
N SER A 64 5.51 -25.29 9.62
CA SER A 64 6.14 -26.59 9.31
C SER A 64 7.35 -26.44 8.39
N SER A 65 7.61 -25.25 7.85
CA SER A 65 8.67 -24.98 6.89
C SER A 65 9.82 -24.15 7.48
N SER A 66 11.02 -24.42 7.01
CA SER A 66 12.24 -23.69 7.38
C SER A 66 12.25 -22.23 6.92
N ASP A 67 11.37 -21.84 5.99
CA ASP A 67 11.23 -20.47 5.49
C ASP A 67 10.19 -19.63 6.25
N GLY A 68 9.50 -20.20 7.25
CA GLY A 68 8.66 -19.47 8.20
C GLY A 68 7.23 -19.15 7.72
N VAL A 69 6.79 -19.73 6.59
CA VAL A 69 5.42 -19.54 6.06
C VAL A 69 4.61 -20.85 6.16
N THR A 70 3.29 -20.75 6.07
CA THR A 70 2.40 -21.92 6.06
C THR A 70 1.57 -21.90 4.80
N THR A 71 1.47 -23.05 4.12
CA THR A 71 0.70 -23.14 2.88
C THR A 71 -0.78 -22.91 3.15
N ASN A 72 -1.47 -22.34 2.18
CA ASN A 72 -2.90 -22.07 2.31
C ASN A 72 -3.71 -23.36 2.46
N GLN A 73 -3.25 -24.48 1.87
CA GLN A 73 -3.81 -25.81 2.13
C GLN A 73 -3.75 -26.20 3.61
N ALA A 74 -2.62 -25.95 4.29
CA ALA A 74 -2.48 -26.23 5.71
C ALA A 74 -3.32 -25.26 6.56
N LEU A 75 -3.38 -23.97 6.18
CA LEU A 75 -4.24 -22.99 6.85
C LEU A 75 -5.72 -23.37 6.77
N MET A 76 -6.17 -23.95 5.66
CA MET A 76 -7.57 -24.41 5.47
C MET A 76 -8.00 -25.55 6.39
N ARG A 77 -7.09 -26.12 7.19
CA ARG A 77 -7.45 -27.03 8.29
C ARG A 77 -7.96 -26.29 9.53
N SER A 78 -7.76 -24.98 9.60
CA SER A 78 -8.23 -24.16 10.71
C SER A 78 -9.61 -23.55 10.46
N PRO A 79 -10.55 -23.68 11.42
CA PRO A 79 -11.83 -22.95 11.40
C PRO A 79 -11.67 -21.44 11.29
N ALA A 80 -10.59 -20.87 11.85
CA ALA A 80 -10.35 -19.44 11.79
C ALA A 80 -10.02 -18.98 10.35
N TRP A 81 -9.20 -19.72 9.61
CA TRP A 81 -8.96 -19.36 8.20
C TRP A 81 -10.18 -19.63 7.31
N GLN A 82 -10.88 -20.76 7.51
CA GLN A 82 -12.12 -21.06 6.81
C GLN A 82 -13.14 -19.91 6.95
N SER A 83 -13.30 -19.38 8.16
CA SER A 83 -14.21 -18.26 8.43
C SER A 83 -13.88 -16.94 7.73
N ILE A 84 -12.66 -16.79 7.19
CA ILE A 84 -12.26 -15.66 6.32
C ILE A 84 -12.35 -16.06 4.84
N ALA A 85 -11.83 -17.24 4.48
CA ALA A 85 -11.72 -17.70 3.10
C ALA A 85 -13.08 -18.03 2.47
N ASP A 86 -14.01 -18.63 3.21
CA ASP A 86 -15.30 -19.06 2.69
C ASP A 86 -16.19 -17.87 2.30
N PRO A 87 -16.33 -16.80 3.12
CA PRO A 87 -17.06 -15.62 2.69
C PRO A 87 -16.46 -14.97 1.43
N LEU A 88 -15.14 -14.95 1.28
CA LEU A 88 -14.49 -14.44 0.05
C LEU A 88 -14.83 -15.31 -1.17
N ARG A 89 -14.83 -16.64 -1.01
CA ARG A 89 -15.23 -17.59 -2.06
C ARG A 89 -16.67 -17.39 -2.48
N ASP A 90 -17.57 -17.22 -1.52
CA ASP A 90 -18.99 -17.00 -1.78
C ASP A 90 -19.22 -15.70 -2.56
N SER A 91 -18.54 -14.62 -2.20
CA SER A 91 -18.64 -13.35 -2.91
C SER A 91 -18.08 -13.43 -4.34
N LEU A 92 -16.96 -14.11 -4.55
CA LEU A 92 -16.40 -14.38 -5.89
C LEU A 92 -17.34 -15.24 -6.75
N ALA A 93 -17.92 -16.30 -6.17
CA ALA A 93 -18.93 -17.11 -6.84
C ALA A 93 -20.19 -16.29 -7.17
N GLY A 94 -20.57 -15.34 -6.30
CA GLY A 94 -21.63 -14.37 -6.54
C GLY A 94 -21.35 -13.47 -7.75
N ILE A 95 -20.12 -12.97 -7.90
CA ILE A 95 -19.70 -12.19 -9.07
C ILE A 95 -19.86 -13.04 -10.35
N GLN A 96 -19.32 -14.26 -10.37
CA GLN A 96 -19.43 -15.14 -11.53
C GLN A 96 -20.87 -15.51 -11.91
N LYS A 97 -21.76 -15.62 -10.92
CA LYS A 97 -23.20 -15.87 -11.18
C LYS A 97 -23.88 -14.67 -11.86
N ARG A 98 -23.54 -13.45 -11.43
CA ARG A 98 -24.10 -12.20 -11.98
C ARG A 98 -23.49 -11.81 -13.33
N ASP A 99 -22.22 -12.16 -13.54
CA ASP A 99 -21.47 -11.89 -14.75
C ASP A 99 -20.96 -13.18 -15.39
N ARG A 100 -21.68 -13.66 -16.41
CA ARG A 100 -21.30 -14.88 -17.14
C ARG A 100 -20.02 -14.73 -17.97
N GLN A 101 -19.55 -13.49 -18.18
CA GLN A 101 -18.28 -13.21 -18.83
C GLN A 101 -17.10 -13.28 -17.84
N ALA A 102 -17.38 -13.33 -16.53
CA ALA A 102 -16.38 -13.44 -15.48
C ALA A 102 -16.00 -14.91 -15.21
N GLY A 103 -14.69 -15.15 -15.12
CA GLY A 103 -14.16 -16.45 -14.71
C GLY A 103 -12.64 -16.50 -14.71
N VAL A 104 -12.12 -17.67 -14.32
CA VAL A 104 -10.67 -17.92 -14.25
C VAL A 104 -10.15 -18.39 -15.61
N GLY A 105 -9.05 -17.80 -16.06
CA GLY A 105 -8.33 -18.20 -17.26
C GLY A 105 -8.48 -17.21 -18.43
N ILE A 106 -7.35 -16.90 -19.05
CA ILE A 106 -7.28 -15.85 -20.06
C ILE A 106 -7.81 -16.22 -21.44
N SER A 107 -7.91 -17.51 -21.76
CA SER A 107 -8.44 -17.97 -23.04
C SER A 107 -9.97 -17.90 -23.11
N ARG A 108 -10.66 -18.03 -21.97
CA ARG A 108 -12.11 -18.25 -21.93
C ARG A 108 -12.96 -17.05 -21.48
N TYR A 109 -12.48 -16.22 -20.56
CA TYR A 109 -13.35 -15.26 -19.86
C TYR A 109 -12.89 -13.80 -20.00
N PRO A 110 -13.49 -12.94 -20.84
CA PRO A 110 -12.98 -11.59 -21.06
C PRO A 110 -12.91 -10.76 -19.76
N HIS A 111 -13.74 -11.06 -18.76
CA HIS A 111 -13.61 -10.54 -17.41
C HIS A 111 -12.86 -11.56 -16.54
N ARG A 112 -11.65 -11.21 -16.11
CA ARG A 112 -10.76 -12.10 -15.37
C ARG A 112 -11.11 -12.06 -13.89
N LEU A 113 -11.68 -13.15 -13.38
CA LEU A 113 -12.03 -13.30 -11.97
C LEU A 113 -10.83 -13.85 -11.19
N PHE A 114 -10.66 -13.41 -9.95
CA PHE A 114 -9.71 -14.01 -9.02
C PHE A 114 -10.02 -15.48 -8.78
N ASP A 115 -8.99 -16.32 -8.84
CA ASP A 115 -9.13 -17.76 -8.58
C ASP A 115 -9.12 -18.05 -7.07
N ALA A 116 -10.31 -18.29 -6.52
CA ALA A 116 -10.50 -18.57 -5.10
C ALA A 116 -9.81 -19.87 -4.62
N ARG A 117 -9.35 -20.73 -5.54
CA ARG A 117 -8.56 -21.93 -5.21
C ARG A 117 -7.22 -21.58 -4.59
N TRP A 118 -6.65 -20.40 -4.88
CA TRP A 118 -5.41 -19.94 -4.23
C TRP A 118 -5.53 -19.90 -2.70
N LEU A 119 -6.72 -19.66 -2.15
CA LEU A 119 -6.97 -19.61 -0.71
C LEU A 119 -6.86 -20.98 -0.02
N ALA A 120 -6.72 -22.07 -0.78
CA ALA A 120 -6.51 -23.43 -0.29
C ALA A 120 -5.36 -24.17 -0.99
N SER A 121 -4.57 -23.48 -1.80
CA SER A 121 -3.54 -24.11 -2.63
C SER A 121 -2.33 -24.56 -1.79
N PRO A 122 -1.69 -25.70 -2.10
CA PRO A 122 -0.40 -26.08 -1.51
C PRO A 122 0.74 -25.17 -1.99
N ASP A 123 0.58 -24.51 -3.14
CA ASP A 123 1.61 -23.65 -3.75
C ASP A 123 1.50 -22.18 -3.30
N ALA A 124 0.47 -21.83 -2.54
CA ALA A 124 0.22 -20.48 -2.07
C ALA A 124 0.40 -20.31 -0.57
N PHE A 125 0.80 -19.12 -0.16
CA PHE A 125 1.03 -18.74 1.22
C PHE A 125 0.82 -17.23 1.38
N PHE A 126 0.69 -16.76 2.62
CA PHE A 126 0.73 -15.35 2.96
C PHE A 126 2.10 -15.01 3.52
N GLU A 127 2.78 -14.02 2.93
CA GLU A 127 4.03 -13.47 3.46
C GLU A 127 3.83 -12.06 4.00
N LEU A 128 4.55 -11.72 5.08
CA LEU A 128 4.56 -10.40 5.68
C LEU A 128 5.28 -9.42 4.75
N VAL A 129 4.56 -8.39 4.30
CA VAL A 129 5.07 -7.34 3.41
C VAL A 129 5.19 -5.98 4.08
N GLY A 130 4.70 -5.84 5.32
CA GLY A 130 5.11 -4.76 6.19
C GLY A 130 4.48 -4.77 7.57
N VAL A 131 5.11 -4.01 8.47
CA VAL A 131 4.65 -3.75 9.84
C VAL A 131 4.53 -2.24 10.02
N ALA A 132 3.33 -1.75 10.33
CA ALA A 132 3.04 -0.34 10.46
C ALA A 132 2.68 0.04 11.91
N ASN A 133 3.41 1.02 12.45
CA ASN A 133 3.11 1.69 13.71
C ASN A 133 1.96 2.69 13.51
N ARG A 134 0.74 2.31 13.90
CA ARG A 134 -0.46 3.11 13.71
C ARG A 134 -0.92 3.76 15.01
N MET A 135 0.00 4.31 15.80
CA MET A 135 -0.36 5.12 16.98
C MET A 135 -1.29 6.29 16.64
N ASP A 136 -1.23 6.81 15.40
CA ASP A 136 -2.15 7.81 14.88
C ASP A 136 -3.62 7.37 14.86
N ARG A 137 -3.88 6.07 14.97
CA ARG A 137 -5.22 5.48 15.05
C ARG A 137 -5.81 5.47 16.45
N ARG A 138 -5.17 6.12 17.43
CA ARG A 138 -5.69 6.26 18.79
C ARG A 138 -7.16 6.70 18.88
N PRO A 139 -7.66 7.64 18.06
CA PRO A 139 -9.08 8.01 18.08
C PRO A 139 -10.04 6.84 17.83
N PHE A 140 -9.62 5.84 17.06
CA PHE A 140 -10.39 4.64 16.71
C PHE A 140 -10.23 3.49 17.72
N GLN A 141 -9.36 3.67 18.72
CA GLN A 141 -9.01 2.64 19.69
C GLN A 141 -9.22 3.17 21.11
N SER A 142 -10.49 3.31 21.50
CA SER A 142 -10.88 3.79 22.84
C SER A 142 -10.15 3.01 23.92
N GLY A 143 -9.33 3.66 24.76
CA GLY A 143 -8.56 3.02 25.84
C GLY A 143 -7.25 2.34 25.40
N ALA A 144 -6.72 2.64 24.22
CA ALA A 144 -5.41 2.15 23.76
C ALA A 144 -4.62 3.22 23.02
N CYS A 145 -3.30 3.05 22.95
CA CYS A 145 -2.35 3.90 22.25
C CYS A 145 -2.28 3.56 20.75
N GLY A 146 -3.42 3.65 20.09
CA GLY A 146 -3.58 3.39 18.66
C GLY A 146 -3.46 1.90 18.30
N GLU A 147 -2.86 1.64 17.15
CA GLU A 147 -2.83 0.30 16.53
C GLU A 147 -1.41 -0.09 16.09
N THR A 148 -1.21 -1.38 15.90
CA THR A 148 -0.11 -1.93 15.09
C THR A 148 -0.71 -2.78 13.99
N ARG A 149 -0.25 -2.62 12.74
CA ARG A 149 -0.77 -3.42 11.62
C ARG A 149 0.32 -4.29 11.03
N LEU A 150 0.03 -5.58 10.89
CA LEU A 150 0.85 -6.51 10.11
C LEU A 150 0.12 -6.76 8.80
N VAL A 151 0.78 -6.45 7.69
CA VAL A 151 0.21 -6.56 6.35
C VAL A 151 0.84 -7.75 5.66
N TYR A 152 0.00 -8.73 5.32
CA TYR A 152 0.40 -9.91 4.59
C TYR A 152 -0.10 -9.83 3.15
N ARG A 153 0.70 -10.30 2.21
CA ARG A 153 0.32 -10.40 0.80
C ARG A 153 0.28 -11.86 0.39
N LEU A 154 -0.78 -12.22 -0.33
CA LEU A 154 -0.90 -13.54 -0.92
C LEU A 154 0.21 -13.71 -1.95
N ALA A 155 0.93 -14.82 -1.87
CA ALA A 155 1.99 -15.19 -2.77
C ALA A 155 1.83 -16.66 -3.17
N TYR A 156 2.48 -17.02 -4.27
CA TYR A 156 2.56 -18.41 -4.71
C TYR A 156 3.95 -18.71 -5.24
N ARG A 157 4.30 -20.00 -5.23
CA ARG A 157 5.56 -20.54 -5.75
C ARG A 157 5.33 -21.95 -6.28
N THR A 158 5.62 -22.11 -7.56
CA THR A 158 5.61 -23.37 -8.29
C THR A 158 7.01 -23.63 -8.87
N ALA A 159 7.21 -24.77 -9.52
CA ALA A 159 8.45 -25.04 -10.25
C ALA A 159 8.71 -24.04 -11.39
N ALA A 160 7.64 -23.45 -11.98
CA ALA A 160 7.75 -22.56 -13.14
C ALA A 160 7.83 -21.07 -12.75
N MET A 161 7.19 -20.67 -11.65
CA MET A 161 7.07 -19.26 -11.27
C MET A 161 6.82 -19.06 -9.78
N GLN A 162 7.34 -17.94 -9.27
CA GLN A 162 6.97 -17.39 -7.98
C GLN A 162 6.53 -15.93 -8.13
N SER A 163 5.46 -15.54 -7.47
CA SER A 163 5.00 -14.15 -7.48
C SER A 163 4.02 -13.88 -6.34
N ARG A 164 3.60 -12.62 -6.26
CA ARG A 164 2.51 -12.17 -5.39
C ARG A 164 1.22 -12.12 -6.19
N LEU A 165 0.10 -12.20 -5.49
CA LEU A 165 -1.23 -11.98 -6.04
C LEU A 165 -1.79 -10.66 -5.51
N PRO A 166 -2.77 -10.05 -6.20
CA PRO A 166 -3.39 -8.79 -5.78
C PRO A 166 -4.41 -9.04 -4.66
N MET A 167 -3.91 -9.58 -3.55
CA MET A 167 -4.65 -9.77 -2.31
C MET A 167 -3.76 -9.47 -1.12
N THR A 168 -4.25 -8.63 -0.21
CA THR A 168 -3.63 -8.41 1.10
C THR A 168 -4.59 -8.73 2.24
N VAL A 169 -4.01 -9.12 3.37
CA VAL A 169 -4.69 -9.29 4.64
C VAL A 169 -3.96 -8.43 5.66
N ASN A 170 -4.66 -7.48 6.28
CA ASN A 170 -4.12 -6.71 7.41
C ASN A 170 -4.64 -7.31 8.71
N VAL A 171 -3.73 -7.62 9.62
CA VAL A 171 -4.05 -7.92 11.01
C VAL A 171 -3.85 -6.65 11.81
N GLU A 172 -4.96 -6.10 12.31
CA GLU A 172 -5.00 -4.83 13.04
C GLU A 172 -5.01 -5.15 14.54
N LEU A 173 -3.89 -4.87 15.19
CA LEU A 173 -3.69 -5.12 16.61
C LEU A 173 -3.89 -3.85 17.40
N ARG A 174 -4.64 -3.98 18.47
CA ARG A 174 -4.83 -2.92 19.46
C ARG A 174 -3.52 -2.66 20.20
N GLY A 175 -3.16 -1.38 20.31
CA GLY A 175 -1.99 -0.90 21.05
C GLY A 175 -2.10 -1.08 22.56
N ASP A 176 -1.03 -0.76 23.28
CA ASP A 176 -0.99 -0.84 24.74
C ASP A 176 -1.97 0.17 25.38
N ALA A 177 -2.31 -0.04 26.64
CA ALA A 177 -3.07 0.95 27.39
C ALA A 177 -2.27 2.26 27.50
N PRO A 178 -2.93 3.42 27.62
CA PRO A 178 -2.26 4.67 27.96
C PRO A 178 -1.44 4.55 29.26
N ASP A 179 -0.41 5.39 29.36
CA ASP A 179 0.36 5.59 30.58
C ASP A 179 -0.55 6.16 31.69
N ALA A 180 -0.09 6.14 32.95
CA ALA A 180 -0.89 6.57 34.10
C ALA A 180 -1.37 8.04 34.00
N ASP A 181 -0.62 8.89 33.29
CA ASP A 181 -0.96 10.29 33.00
C ASP A 181 -1.88 10.44 31.77
N GLY A 182 -2.32 9.33 31.18
CA GLY A 182 -3.13 9.28 29.97
C GLY A 182 -2.34 9.53 28.67
N SER A 183 -1.01 9.66 28.73
CA SER A 183 -0.15 9.77 27.54
C SER A 183 0.08 8.40 26.88
N CYS A 184 0.83 8.41 25.78
CA CYS A 184 1.25 7.21 25.06
C CYS A 184 2.77 7.19 24.87
N ALA A 185 3.50 7.85 25.75
CA ALA A 185 4.94 8.06 25.60
C ALA A 185 5.71 6.74 25.69
N SER A 186 5.30 5.82 26.58
CA SER A 186 5.92 4.50 26.68
C SER A 186 5.66 3.68 25.42
N SER A 187 4.45 3.76 24.85
CA SER A 187 4.13 3.11 23.58
C SER A 187 4.97 3.66 22.42
N ALA A 188 5.19 4.99 22.36
CA ALA A 188 6.03 5.60 21.34
C ALA A 188 7.50 5.17 21.46
N ARG A 189 8.03 5.07 22.68
CA ARG A 189 9.41 4.64 22.94
C ARG A 189 9.69 3.19 22.52
N LEU A 190 8.70 2.30 22.60
CA LEU A 190 8.84 0.90 22.14
C LEU A 190 9.19 0.79 20.66
N TRP A 191 8.86 1.80 19.85
CA TRP A 191 9.16 1.84 18.43
C TRP A 191 10.55 2.41 18.10
N GLN A 192 11.34 2.81 19.11
CA GLN A 192 12.70 3.31 18.93
C GLN A 192 13.70 2.13 18.99
N PRO A 193 14.33 1.74 17.86
CA PRO A 193 15.26 0.62 17.86
C PRO A 193 16.54 0.97 18.65
N PRO A 194 17.17 -0.01 19.33
CA PRO A 194 18.46 0.19 19.99
C PRO A 194 19.55 0.67 19.01
N GLN A 195 20.33 1.69 19.40
CA GLN A 195 21.39 2.29 18.56
C GLN A 195 22.44 1.27 18.08
N ALA A 196 22.73 0.25 18.88
CA ALA A 196 23.70 -0.80 18.53
C ALA A 196 23.30 -1.61 17.28
N MET A 197 22.01 -1.57 16.89
CA MET A 197 21.49 -2.33 15.76
C MET A 197 21.79 -1.72 14.38
N THR A 198 22.20 -0.46 14.32
CA THR A 198 22.57 0.22 13.07
C THR A 198 24.09 0.26 12.85
N ALA A 199 24.87 -0.46 13.66
CA ALA A 199 26.33 -0.34 13.70
C ALA A 199 27.09 -1.30 12.76
N ASN A 200 26.44 -2.31 12.17
CA ASN A 200 27.10 -3.22 11.22
C ASN A 200 27.18 -2.58 9.82
N THR A 201 28.28 -2.79 9.10
CA THR A 201 28.43 -2.36 7.70
C THR A 201 27.60 -3.21 6.72
N ASN A 202 27.15 -4.41 7.12
CA ASN A 202 26.27 -5.25 6.32
C ASN A 202 24.79 -4.89 6.56
N ALA A 203 24.18 -4.22 5.57
CA ALA A 203 22.78 -3.79 5.61
C ALA A 203 21.78 -4.95 5.79
N THR A 204 22.03 -6.11 5.18
CA THR A 204 21.13 -7.28 5.32
C THR A 204 21.16 -7.83 6.75
N ALA A 205 22.34 -7.89 7.37
CA ALA A 205 22.48 -8.32 8.75
C ALA A 205 21.77 -7.38 9.73
N ASN A 206 21.83 -6.06 9.48
CA ASN A 206 21.08 -5.06 10.26
C ASN A 206 19.57 -5.26 10.12
N ASP A 207 19.09 -5.48 8.90
CA ASP A 207 17.66 -5.73 8.64
C ASP A 207 17.17 -7.00 9.34
N GLU A 208 17.91 -8.10 9.26
CA GLU A 208 17.54 -9.32 9.99
C GLU A 208 17.55 -9.13 11.51
N ALA A 209 18.52 -8.38 12.04
CA ALA A 209 18.55 -8.02 13.45
C ALA A 209 17.32 -7.19 13.84
N LEU A 210 16.92 -6.22 13.00
CA LEU A 210 15.68 -5.46 13.16
C LEU A 210 14.47 -6.38 13.24
N GLY A 211 14.36 -7.34 12.32
CA GLY A 211 13.29 -8.34 12.33
C GLY A 211 13.19 -9.14 13.62
N ARG A 212 14.32 -9.61 14.15
CA ARG A 212 14.37 -10.35 15.43
C ARG A 212 14.03 -9.48 16.63
N TRP A 213 14.51 -8.23 16.66
CA TRP A 213 14.19 -7.28 17.72
C TRP A 213 12.70 -6.96 17.77
N LEU A 214 12.04 -6.77 16.62
CA LEU A 214 10.62 -6.42 16.57
C LEU A 214 9.77 -7.35 17.44
N VAL A 215 10.03 -8.66 17.39
CA VAL A 215 9.28 -9.70 18.12
C VAL A 215 9.91 -10.12 19.45
N SER A 216 11.03 -9.51 19.84
CA SER A 216 11.68 -9.75 21.14
C SER A 216 10.83 -9.22 22.30
N ALA A 217 11.20 -9.55 23.54
CA ALA A 217 10.51 -9.05 24.73
C ALA A 217 10.51 -7.51 24.84
N GLU A 218 11.55 -6.86 24.32
CA GLU A 218 11.72 -5.40 24.29
C GLU A 218 11.07 -4.74 23.07
N GLY A 219 10.69 -5.54 22.07
CA GLY A 219 10.16 -5.06 20.81
C GLY A 219 8.68 -4.67 20.85
N PRO A 220 8.24 -3.89 19.84
CA PRO A 220 6.84 -3.48 19.71
C PRO A 220 5.90 -4.65 19.37
N LEU A 221 6.43 -5.78 18.88
CA LEU A 221 5.70 -7.01 18.58
C LEU A 221 6.02 -8.15 19.58
N ALA A 222 6.42 -7.82 20.81
CA ALA A 222 6.64 -8.81 21.87
C ALA A 222 5.44 -9.80 21.98
N PRO A 223 5.65 -11.07 22.39
CA PRO A 223 4.63 -12.12 22.32
C PRO A 223 3.24 -11.76 22.88
N GLN A 224 3.19 -10.95 23.95
CA GLN A 224 1.97 -10.43 24.57
C GLN A 224 1.24 -9.37 23.72
N ARG A 225 1.95 -8.61 22.88
CA ARG A 225 1.39 -7.59 21.97
C ARG A 225 0.88 -8.18 20.66
N ILE A 226 1.37 -9.35 20.28
CA ILE A 226 0.90 -10.15 19.13
C ILE A 226 0.05 -11.34 19.56
N ALA A 227 -0.62 -11.25 20.70
CA ALA A 227 -1.60 -12.23 21.14
C ALA A 227 -2.92 -12.09 20.37
N PRO A 228 -3.65 -13.17 20.05
CA PRO A 228 -4.95 -13.09 19.36
C PRO A 228 -5.98 -12.20 20.05
N THR A 229 -5.91 -12.07 21.38
CA THR A 229 -6.77 -11.16 22.17
C THR A 229 -6.54 -9.68 21.87
N ARG A 230 -5.45 -9.33 21.20
CA ARG A 230 -5.14 -7.96 20.74
C ARG A 230 -5.71 -7.66 19.36
N ILE A 231 -6.26 -8.64 18.65
CA ILE A 231 -6.85 -8.41 17.32
C ILE A 231 -8.07 -7.51 17.47
N ALA A 232 -7.96 -6.27 16.96
CA ALA A 232 -9.10 -5.38 16.80
C ALA A 232 -9.92 -5.82 15.59
N GLN A 233 -9.25 -6.11 14.47
CA GLN A 233 -9.89 -6.54 13.24
C GLN A 233 -8.88 -7.24 12.30
N VAL A 234 -9.38 -8.08 11.42
CA VAL A 234 -8.68 -8.52 10.22
C VAL A 234 -9.39 -7.94 9.00
N THR A 235 -8.66 -7.23 8.14
CA THR A 235 -9.22 -6.66 6.90
C THR A 235 -8.59 -7.29 5.68
N THR A 236 -9.39 -7.52 4.64
CA THR A 236 -8.91 -8.08 3.37
C THR A 236 -9.15 -7.09 2.25
N ASN A 237 -8.18 -6.98 1.34
CA ASN A 237 -8.30 -6.28 0.08
C ASN A 237 -7.93 -7.24 -1.04
N LEU A 238 -8.87 -7.54 -1.93
CA LEU A 238 -8.72 -8.52 -2.99
C LEU A 238 -9.15 -7.90 -4.32
N GLN A 239 -8.28 -7.83 -5.33
CA GLN A 239 -8.75 -7.58 -6.69
C GLN A 239 -9.64 -8.76 -7.08
N SER A 240 -10.95 -8.54 -7.18
CA SER A 240 -11.95 -9.59 -7.36
C SER A 240 -12.16 -9.91 -8.84
N VAL A 241 -12.22 -8.88 -9.68
CA VAL A 241 -12.35 -9.01 -11.13
C VAL A 241 -11.56 -7.92 -11.84
N ARG A 242 -11.09 -8.26 -13.05
CA ARG A 242 -10.35 -7.35 -13.92
C ARG A 242 -10.77 -7.52 -15.37
N TRP A 243 -11.06 -6.42 -16.06
CA TRP A 243 -11.33 -6.38 -17.49
C TRP A 243 -10.11 -5.72 -18.16
N PRO A 244 -9.44 -6.39 -19.11
CA PRO A 244 -8.27 -5.83 -19.76
C PRO A 244 -8.63 -4.67 -20.68
N SER A 245 -7.64 -3.86 -21.05
CA SER A 245 -7.81 -2.74 -21.99
C SER A 245 -8.38 -3.17 -23.34
N ALA A 246 -8.13 -4.41 -23.78
CA ALA A 246 -8.77 -4.97 -24.98
C ALA A 246 -10.31 -5.09 -24.86
N VAL A 247 -10.83 -5.21 -23.63
CA VAL A 247 -12.27 -5.25 -23.33
C VAL A 247 -12.80 -3.87 -22.93
N ARG A 248 -11.99 -3.06 -22.22
CA ARG A 248 -12.30 -1.69 -21.78
C ARG A 248 -11.27 -0.67 -22.27
N PRO A 249 -11.21 -0.39 -23.58
CA PRO A 249 -10.17 0.46 -24.16
C PRO A 249 -10.35 1.94 -23.82
N ASP A 250 -11.56 2.38 -23.48
CA ASP A 250 -11.86 3.77 -23.12
C ASP A 250 -11.25 4.16 -21.78
N LEU A 251 -11.21 3.24 -20.82
CA LEU A 251 -10.63 3.43 -19.49
C LEU A 251 -9.22 2.83 -19.34
N GLY A 252 -8.76 2.06 -20.33
CA GLY A 252 -7.49 1.31 -20.26
C GLY A 252 -7.57 0.06 -19.37
N GLY A 253 -8.79 -0.38 -19.09
CA GLY A 253 -9.13 -1.50 -18.22
C GLY A 253 -10.23 -1.14 -17.23
N HIS A 254 -10.67 -2.14 -16.48
CA HIS A 254 -11.54 -1.99 -15.32
C HIS A 254 -11.10 -3.01 -14.28
N ALA A 255 -11.03 -2.63 -13.01
CA ALA A 255 -10.67 -3.52 -11.92
C ALA A 255 -11.53 -3.21 -10.71
N GLU A 256 -11.93 -4.27 -10.02
CA GLU A 256 -12.73 -4.20 -8.81
C GLU A 256 -11.97 -4.83 -7.66
N TYR A 257 -12.08 -4.21 -6.50
CA TYR A 257 -11.40 -4.62 -5.28
C TYR A 257 -12.44 -4.82 -4.19
N MET A 258 -12.57 -6.07 -3.77
CA MET A 258 -13.45 -6.48 -2.69
C MET A 258 -12.75 -6.23 -1.36
N LEU A 259 -13.40 -5.42 -0.53
CA LEU A 259 -12.96 -5.06 0.81
C LEU A 259 -13.86 -5.77 1.82
N ARG A 260 -13.26 -6.44 2.81
CA ARG A 260 -14.00 -7.09 3.91
C ARG A 260 -13.29 -6.93 5.24
N ALA A 261 -14.07 -7.05 6.30
CA ALA A 261 -13.63 -6.96 7.68
C ALA A 261 -14.10 -8.19 8.48
N PHE A 262 -13.29 -8.61 9.44
CA PHE A 262 -13.50 -9.81 10.23
C PHE A 262 -13.06 -9.56 11.68
N ARG A 263 -13.89 -9.96 12.65
CA ARG A 263 -13.61 -9.79 14.08
C ARG A 263 -13.32 -11.12 14.74
N TRP A 264 -12.33 -11.13 15.63
CA TRP A 264 -11.98 -12.35 16.36
C TRP A 264 -13.07 -12.70 17.37
N ASN A 265 -13.63 -13.90 17.25
CA ASN A 265 -14.53 -14.49 18.24
C ASN A 265 -13.76 -15.50 19.07
N ALA A 266 -13.37 -15.09 20.28
CA ALA A 266 -12.58 -15.93 21.18
C ALA A 266 -13.31 -17.20 21.61
N GLY A 267 -14.63 -17.13 21.81
CA GLY A 267 -15.44 -18.27 22.23
C GLY A 267 -15.54 -19.36 21.15
N ALA A 268 -15.74 -18.95 19.90
CA ALA A 268 -15.82 -19.85 18.76
C ALA A 268 -14.45 -20.15 18.11
N ARG A 269 -13.38 -19.49 18.57
CA ARG A 269 -12.01 -19.57 18.02
C ARG A 269 -11.96 -19.41 16.49
N ARG A 270 -12.78 -18.50 15.98
CA ARG A 270 -12.90 -18.18 14.55
C ARG A 270 -13.11 -16.69 14.36
N PHE A 271 -13.20 -16.24 13.11
CA PHE A 271 -13.58 -14.89 12.79
C PHE A 271 -15.05 -14.80 12.39
N ASP A 272 -15.75 -13.79 12.90
CA ASP A 272 -17.08 -13.42 12.43
C ASP A 272 -16.97 -12.25 11.44
N ILE A 273 -17.87 -12.19 10.46
CA ILE A 273 -17.94 -11.08 9.50
C ILE A 273 -18.21 -9.78 10.28
N GLY A 274 -17.35 -8.77 10.08
CA GLY A 274 -17.44 -7.47 10.73
C GLY A 274 -17.83 -6.35 9.76
N PRO A 275 -18.31 -5.21 10.28
CA PRO A 275 -18.53 -4.02 9.48
C PRO A 275 -17.21 -3.40 9.01
N LEU A 276 -17.23 -2.79 7.82
CA LEU A 276 -16.14 -1.98 7.31
C LEU A 276 -16.19 -0.58 7.93
N GLU A 277 -15.05 -0.11 8.43
CA GLU A 277 -14.94 1.20 9.06
C GLU A 277 -15.49 2.30 8.15
N ASN A 278 -16.41 3.10 8.69
CA ASN A 278 -17.02 4.28 8.06
C ASN A 278 -17.53 4.06 6.63
N THR A 279 -17.84 2.82 6.26
CA THR A 279 -18.30 2.44 4.92
C THR A 279 -19.80 2.15 4.98
N PRO A 280 -20.65 3.07 4.50
CA PRO A 280 -22.09 2.91 4.65
C PRO A 280 -22.61 1.82 3.71
N ASP A 281 -23.64 1.09 4.16
CA ASP A 281 -24.38 0.16 3.33
C ASP A 281 -25.32 0.95 2.41
N VAL A 282 -24.81 1.30 1.22
CA VAL A 282 -25.51 2.11 0.22
C VAL A 282 -26.84 1.48 -0.18
N ALA A 283 -26.89 0.16 -0.35
CA ALA A 283 -28.11 -0.53 -0.79
C ALA A 283 -29.18 -0.48 0.30
N ARG A 284 -28.82 -0.82 1.55
CA ARG A 284 -29.73 -0.77 2.69
C ARG A 284 -30.22 0.65 2.96
N LEU A 285 -29.34 1.64 2.93
CA LEU A 285 -29.69 3.04 3.20
C LEU A 285 -30.53 3.67 2.08
N LYS A 286 -30.43 3.19 0.83
CA LYS A 286 -31.35 3.60 -0.24
C LYS A 286 -32.72 2.98 -0.10
N ALA A 287 -32.80 1.75 0.41
CA ALA A 287 -34.06 1.02 0.59
C ALA A 287 -34.82 1.43 1.88
N ASP A 288 -34.12 1.90 2.91
CA ASP A 288 -34.69 2.24 4.22
C ASP A 288 -34.58 3.76 4.49
N ALA A 289 -35.66 4.48 4.17
CA ALA A 289 -35.74 5.93 4.35
C ALA A 289 -35.64 6.38 5.83
N PRO A 290 -36.30 5.72 6.81
CA PRO A 290 -36.06 5.97 8.23
C PRO A 290 -34.59 5.84 8.64
N LEU A 291 -33.90 4.75 8.26
CA LEU A 291 -32.50 4.52 8.60
C LEU A 291 -31.58 5.57 7.96
N ARG A 292 -31.83 5.93 6.69
CA ARG A 292 -31.11 7.02 6.02
C ARG A 292 -31.28 8.36 6.73
N LYS A 293 -32.51 8.69 7.14
CA LYS A 293 -32.82 9.93 7.88
C LYS A 293 -32.10 9.94 9.22
N GLU A 294 -32.07 8.80 9.91
CA GLU A 294 -31.34 8.66 11.17
C GLU A 294 -29.83 8.93 10.98
N LEU A 295 -29.21 8.33 9.95
CA LEU A 295 -27.81 8.57 9.64
C LEU A 295 -27.54 10.06 9.34
N LEU A 296 -28.39 10.70 8.52
CA LEU A 296 -28.25 12.11 8.19
C LEU A 296 -28.33 13.00 9.43
N GLN A 297 -29.31 12.75 10.31
CA GLN A 297 -29.48 13.49 11.57
C GLN A 297 -28.28 13.30 12.49
N TRP A 298 -27.76 12.07 12.59
CA TRP A 298 -26.58 11.76 13.38
C TRP A 298 -25.34 12.49 12.82
N LEU A 299 -25.06 12.39 11.52
CA LEU A 299 -23.91 13.03 10.88
C LEU A 299 -23.89 14.55 11.05
N ARG A 300 -25.06 15.20 11.07
CA ARG A 300 -25.19 16.66 11.23
C ARG A 300 -25.00 17.15 12.66
N GLN A 301 -24.87 16.27 13.65
CA GLN A 301 -24.59 16.70 15.02
C GLN A 301 -23.24 17.43 15.09
N PRO A 302 -23.11 18.55 15.84
CA PRO A 302 -21.89 19.34 15.87
C PRO A 302 -20.62 18.55 16.24
N ALA A 303 -20.73 17.59 17.16
CA ALA A 303 -19.62 16.73 17.54
C ALA A 303 -19.16 15.82 16.40
N ASN A 304 -20.09 15.31 15.59
CA ASN A 304 -19.79 14.45 14.45
C ASN A 304 -19.21 15.23 13.28
N LEU A 305 -19.70 16.45 13.02
CA LEU A 305 -19.07 17.34 12.03
C LEU A 305 -17.63 17.72 12.43
N ARG A 306 -17.37 17.93 13.73
CA ARG A 306 -16.00 18.14 14.22
C ARG A 306 -15.12 16.90 14.01
N ALA A 307 -15.60 15.72 14.40
CA ALA A 307 -14.87 14.47 14.20
C ALA A 307 -14.65 14.16 12.71
N LEU A 308 -15.60 14.53 11.84
CA LEU A 308 -15.46 14.42 10.39
C LEU A 308 -14.33 15.31 9.87
N ASP A 309 -14.28 16.57 10.31
CA ASP A 309 -13.23 17.52 9.94
C ASP A 309 -11.85 17.02 10.37
N GLU A 310 -11.76 16.46 11.59
CA GLU A 310 -10.54 15.89 12.17
C GLU A 310 -10.12 14.54 11.56
N ALA A 311 -10.96 13.91 10.72
CA ALA A 311 -10.80 12.52 10.25
C ALA A 311 -10.82 11.45 11.36
N THR A 312 -11.56 11.71 12.43
CA THR A 312 -11.71 10.82 13.60
C THR A 312 -13.12 10.28 13.79
N LEU A 313 -14.06 10.62 12.89
CA LEU A 313 -15.44 10.15 12.90
C LEU A 313 -15.51 8.61 12.94
N GLN A 314 -16.43 8.07 13.73
CA GLN A 314 -16.75 6.64 13.80
C GLN A 314 -18.26 6.44 13.69
N LEU A 315 -18.71 5.91 12.55
CA LEU A 315 -20.12 5.66 12.31
C LEU A 315 -20.65 4.50 13.16
N PRO A 316 -21.89 4.58 13.67
CA PRO A 316 -22.55 3.43 14.30
C PRO A 316 -22.68 2.23 13.35
N GLU A 317 -22.41 1.02 13.86
CA GLU A 317 -22.31 -0.20 13.06
C GLU A 317 -23.57 -0.54 12.26
N LYS A 318 -24.74 -0.17 12.76
CA LYS A 318 -26.03 -0.40 12.07
C LYS A 318 -26.17 0.30 10.72
N PHE A 319 -25.28 1.25 10.39
CA PHE A 319 -25.23 1.91 9.09
C PHE A 319 -24.22 1.28 8.14
N LEU A 320 -23.29 0.47 8.66
CA LEU A 320 -22.12 0.02 7.93
C LEU A 320 -22.38 -1.24 7.11
N ALA A 321 -21.68 -1.35 5.99
CA ALA A 321 -21.61 -2.54 5.16
C ALA A 321 -20.56 -3.52 5.69
N THR A 322 -20.74 -4.81 5.42
CA THR A 322 -19.75 -5.85 5.74
C THR A 322 -18.86 -6.22 4.55
N GLU A 323 -19.22 -5.75 3.36
CA GLU A 323 -18.49 -5.90 2.12
C GLU A 323 -18.62 -4.61 1.30
N SER A 324 -17.55 -4.20 0.64
CA SER A 324 -17.55 -3.05 -0.26
C SER A 324 -16.69 -3.34 -1.47
N VAL A 325 -17.03 -2.72 -2.59
CA VAL A 325 -16.26 -2.83 -3.84
C VAL A 325 -15.72 -1.46 -4.19
N SER A 326 -14.40 -1.39 -4.35
CA SER A 326 -13.72 -0.23 -4.90
C SER A 326 -13.33 -0.47 -6.36
N VAL A 327 -13.40 0.56 -7.20
CA VAL A 327 -13.22 0.43 -8.66
C VAL A 327 -12.05 1.28 -9.17
N ALA A 328 -11.27 0.74 -10.11
CA ALA A 328 -10.18 1.42 -10.82
C ALA A 328 -10.21 1.08 -12.33
N PRO A 329 -9.44 1.78 -13.18
CA PRO A 329 -8.63 2.98 -12.90
C PRO A 329 -9.49 4.23 -12.65
N ARG A 330 -8.82 5.35 -12.35
CA ARG A 330 -9.43 6.67 -12.08
C ARG A 330 -10.42 6.66 -10.92
N GLY A 331 -10.07 5.92 -9.85
CA GLY A 331 -11.01 5.58 -8.78
C GLY A 331 -11.73 6.78 -8.15
N GLN A 332 -11.06 7.91 -7.95
CA GLN A 332 -11.66 9.12 -7.38
C GLN A 332 -12.74 9.76 -8.26
N GLU A 333 -12.77 9.46 -9.55
CA GLU A 333 -13.79 9.92 -10.47
C GLU A 333 -14.92 8.91 -10.65
N ARG A 334 -14.81 7.73 -10.04
CA ARG A 334 -15.85 6.69 -10.09
C ARG A 334 -16.85 6.92 -8.96
N LEU A 335 -18.13 7.01 -9.31
CA LEU A 335 -19.21 7.14 -8.32
C LEU A 335 -19.25 5.95 -7.35
N ALA A 336 -18.85 4.76 -7.81
CA ALA A 336 -18.75 3.56 -6.97
C ALA A 336 -17.84 3.72 -5.74
N ASN A 337 -16.82 4.60 -5.82
CA ASN A 337 -15.93 4.90 -4.69
C ASN A 337 -16.41 6.08 -3.84
N LYS A 338 -17.62 6.60 -4.08
CA LYS A 338 -18.23 7.74 -3.37
C LYS A 338 -19.54 7.33 -2.71
N PRO A 339 -19.48 6.44 -1.70
CA PRO A 339 -20.69 5.82 -1.17
C PRO A 339 -21.65 6.82 -0.50
N PHE A 340 -21.17 7.89 0.13
CA PHE A 340 -22.03 8.92 0.71
C PHE A 340 -22.66 9.81 -0.35
N ALA A 341 -21.92 10.19 -1.40
CA ALA A 341 -22.49 10.92 -2.53
C ALA A 341 -23.58 10.13 -3.27
N GLN A 342 -23.56 8.79 -3.18
CA GLN A 342 -24.64 7.94 -3.69
C GLN A 342 -25.90 7.97 -2.81
N ILE A 343 -25.79 8.26 -1.51
CA ILE A 343 -26.89 8.23 -0.53
C ILE A 343 -27.49 9.63 -0.32
N PHE A 344 -26.65 10.66 -0.34
CA PHE A 344 -27.03 12.03 -0.01
C PHE A 344 -26.68 13.00 -1.14
N PRO A 345 -27.63 13.83 -1.61
CA PRO A 345 -27.33 14.93 -2.52
C PRO A 345 -26.59 16.05 -1.78
N ALA A 346 -25.78 16.83 -2.51
CA ALA A 346 -25.04 17.95 -1.94
C ALA A 346 -25.94 19.00 -1.25
N GLY A 347 -27.16 19.21 -1.74
CA GLY A 347 -28.12 20.15 -1.15
C GLY A 347 -28.59 19.80 0.27
N GLU A 348 -28.30 18.59 0.75
CA GLU A 348 -28.52 18.19 2.15
C GLU A 348 -27.35 18.58 3.08
N TRP A 349 -26.38 19.35 2.62
CA TRP A 349 -25.23 19.75 3.42
C TRP A 349 -25.03 21.26 3.41
N GLN A 350 -24.32 21.75 4.41
CA GLN A 350 -23.93 23.14 4.55
C GLN A 350 -22.43 23.20 4.85
N ALA A 351 -21.79 24.31 4.48
CA ALA A 351 -20.44 24.58 4.95
C ALA A 351 -20.41 24.66 6.48
N VAL A 352 -19.31 24.21 7.09
CA VAL A 352 -19.07 24.31 8.54
C VAL A 352 -18.05 25.42 8.78
N PRO A 353 -18.47 26.61 9.24
CA PRO A 353 -17.55 27.73 9.48
C PRO A 353 -16.42 27.35 10.44
N GLY A 354 -15.19 27.72 10.10
CA GLY A 354 -14.00 27.44 10.91
C GLY A 354 -13.47 26.00 10.84
N SER A 355 -14.08 25.13 10.04
CA SER A 355 -13.53 23.78 9.77
C SER A 355 -12.24 23.85 8.94
N ARG A 356 -11.41 22.81 8.97
CA ARG A 356 -10.21 22.70 8.13
C ARG A 356 -10.52 22.19 6.72
N THR A 357 -11.57 21.37 6.58
CA THR A 357 -11.90 20.62 5.35
C THR A 357 -13.37 20.70 4.91
N LEU A 358 -14.28 21.23 5.73
CA LEU A 358 -15.74 21.19 5.49
C LEU A 358 -16.30 22.53 4.99
N GLN A 359 -15.60 23.16 4.04
CA GLN A 359 -15.84 24.54 3.61
C GLN A 359 -17.02 24.71 2.63
N SER A 360 -17.62 23.61 2.17
CA SER A 360 -18.78 23.63 1.27
C SER A 360 -19.61 22.34 1.42
N PRO A 361 -20.86 22.30 0.94
CA PRO A 361 -21.66 21.08 0.92
C PRO A 361 -20.96 19.91 0.22
N GLN A 362 -20.23 20.18 -0.87
CA GLN A 362 -19.44 19.20 -1.60
C GLN A 362 -18.21 18.75 -0.82
N ALA A 363 -17.56 19.65 -0.07
CA ALA A 363 -16.42 19.31 0.76
C ALA A 363 -16.80 18.37 1.91
N VAL A 364 -18.00 18.52 2.48
CA VAL A 364 -18.55 17.59 3.48
C VAL A 364 -18.71 16.18 2.89
N LEU A 365 -19.35 16.07 1.72
CA LEU A 365 -19.50 14.78 1.03
C LEU A 365 -18.15 14.17 0.66
N ARG A 366 -17.22 14.97 0.11
CA ARG A 366 -15.86 14.51 -0.22
C ARG A 366 -15.18 13.93 1.01
N ARG A 367 -15.26 14.60 2.16
CA ARG A 367 -14.64 14.13 3.41
C ARG A 367 -15.30 12.86 3.94
N LEU A 368 -16.62 12.73 3.83
CA LEU A 368 -17.32 11.49 4.19
C LEU A 368 -16.89 10.33 3.29
N ASP A 369 -16.84 10.55 1.98
CA ASP A 369 -16.39 9.54 1.02
C ASP A 369 -14.92 9.13 1.29
N ASP A 370 -14.03 10.11 1.54
CA ASP A 370 -12.62 9.91 1.90
C ASP A 370 -12.42 9.04 3.15
N LEU A 371 -13.35 9.09 4.12
CA LEU A 371 -13.31 8.25 5.32
C LEU A 371 -13.85 6.83 5.11
N SER A 372 -14.56 6.57 4.01
CA SER A 372 -15.01 5.21 3.68
C SER A 372 -13.87 4.36 3.15
N CYS A 373 -13.94 3.04 3.34
CA CYS A 373 -12.95 2.11 2.80
C CYS A 373 -12.84 2.25 1.27
N ALA A 374 -13.96 2.33 0.53
CA ALA A 374 -13.92 2.44 -0.92
C ALA A 374 -13.37 3.78 -1.43
N GLY A 375 -13.66 4.88 -0.73
CA GLY A 375 -13.20 6.21 -1.11
C GLY A 375 -11.72 6.43 -0.84
N CYS A 376 -11.22 6.05 0.34
CA CYS A 376 -9.78 6.11 0.63
C CYS A 376 -8.97 5.16 -0.27
N HIS A 377 -9.51 3.98 -0.59
CA HIS A 377 -8.77 2.90 -1.22
C HIS A 377 -8.16 3.23 -2.59
N GLN A 378 -8.74 4.15 -3.37
CA GLN A 378 -8.20 4.55 -4.68
C GLN A 378 -7.62 5.98 -4.69
N SER A 379 -7.54 6.64 -3.54
CA SER A 379 -6.90 7.96 -3.43
C SER A 379 -5.39 7.76 -3.35
N ARG A 380 -4.66 8.14 -4.41
CA ARG A 380 -3.19 8.00 -4.49
C ARG A 380 -2.65 6.63 -4.06
N ALA A 381 -3.40 5.58 -4.38
CA ALA A 381 -3.10 4.19 -4.08
C ALA A 381 -2.49 3.48 -5.28
N VAL A 382 -1.68 2.45 -5.04
CA VAL A 382 -1.17 1.60 -6.12
C VAL A 382 -2.20 0.51 -6.43
N ALA A 383 -3.03 0.77 -7.43
CA ALA A 383 -4.09 -0.16 -7.84
C ALA A 383 -4.95 -0.60 -6.64
N GLY A 384 -5.36 0.35 -5.79
CA GLY A 384 -6.10 0.03 -4.57
C GLY A 384 -5.25 -0.28 -3.33
N PHE A 385 -3.95 -0.52 -3.48
CA PHE A 385 -3.10 -0.91 -2.36
C PHE A 385 -2.18 0.24 -1.95
N HIS A 386 -2.15 0.55 -0.66
CA HIS A 386 -1.20 1.53 -0.10
C HIS A 386 0.13 0.91 0.30
N LEU A 387 0.16 -0.39 0.58
CA LEU A 387 1.35 -1.14 0.96
C LEU A 387 1.31 -2.50 0.28
N LEU A 388 2.33 -2.80 -0.51
CA LEU A 388 2.44 -3.99 -1.36
C LEU A 388 3.69 -4.83 -1.08
N GLY A 389 4.67 -4.23 -0.38
CA GLY A 389 6.00 -4.82 -0.21
C GLY A 389 6.90 -4.53 -1.40
N VAL A 390 8.21 -4.55 -1.16
CA VAL A 390 9.24 -4.44 -2.19
C VAL A 390 9.69 -5.84 -2.61
N ASP A 391 10.16 -5.99 -3.84
CA ASP A 391 10.77 -7.23 -4.33
C ASP A 391 12.27 -6.98 -4.52
N ARG A 392 13.10 -7.60 -3.68
CA ARG A 392 14.57 -7.51 -3.74
C ARG A 392 15.19 -8.85 -4.10
N ARG A 393 16.18 -8.83 -5.00
CA ARG A 393 16.90 -10.04 -5.43
C ARG A 393 17.63 -10.66 -4.25
N GLY A 394 17.50 -11.98 -4.05
CA GLY A 394 18.14 -12.71 -2.96
C GLY A 394 17.53 -12.48 -1.57
N ALA A 395 16.77 -11.40 -1.37
CA ALA A 395 16.12 -11.09 -0.10
C ALA A 395 14.60 -11.32 -0.10
N SER A 396 13.91 -11.26 -1.25
CA SER A 396 12.47 -11.56 -1.34
C SER A 396 12.21 -12.97 -1.85
N ARG A 397 11.26 -13.68 -1.22
CA ARG A 397 10.87 -15.04 -1.64
C ARG A 397 10.23 -15.09 -3.03
N THR A 398 9.70 -13.97 -3.51
CA THR A 398 8.92 -13.86 -4.77
C THR A 398 9.59 -13.04 -5.85
N PHE A 399 10.88 -12.69 -5.71
CA PHE A 399 11.56 -11.86 -6.69
C PHE A 399 11.61 -12.56 -8.05
N THR A 400 11.15 -11.86 -9.09
CA THR A 400 11.24 -12.26 -10.49
C THR A 400 11.66 -11.05 -11.33
N ALA A 401 12.69 -11.20 -12.16
CA ALA A 401 13.13 -10.11 -13.05
C ALA A 401 12.00 -9.67 -13.99
N GLY A 402 11.85 -8.37 -14.20
CA GLY A 402 10.73 -7.79 -14.95
C GLY A 402 9.35 -7.89 -14.27
N ASN A 403 9.27 -8.47 -13.07
CA ASN A 403 8.05 -8.58 -12.27
C ASN A 403 8.33 -8.29 -10.78
N ALA A 404 8.98 -7.16 -10.52
CA ALA A 404 9.40 -6.75 -9.18
C ALA A 404 9.01 -5.28 -8.93
N LEU A 405 8.55 -4.98 -7.73
CA LEU A 405 8.33 -3.61 -7.27
C LEU A 405 9.64 -3.02 -6.74
N ALA A 406 9.96 -1.80 -7.17
CA ALA A 406 11.09 -1.03 -6.64
C ALA A 406 10.73 -0.32 -5.33
N LEU A 407 9.46 0.06 -5.15
CA LEU A 407 8.95 0.74 -3.96
C LEU A 407 7.87 -0.10 -3.27
N PRO A 408 7.82 -0.12 -1.93
CA PRO A 408 6.89 -0.97 -1.20
C PRO A 408 5.49 -0.39 -1.08
N HIS A 409 5.28 0.91 -1.32
CA HIS A 409 4.05 1.63 -0.98
C HIS A 409 3.66 2.69 -2.02
N SER A 410 2.43 3.18 -1.91
CA SER A 410 1.91 4.23 -2.80
C SER A 410 2.39 5.63 -2.43
N PRO A 411 2.23 6.63 -3.32
CA PRO A 411 2.52 8.04 -3.01
C PRO A 411 1.71 8.55 -1.81
N HIS A 412 0.44 8.14 -1.68
CA HIS A 412 -0.37 8.48 -0.50
C HIS A 412 0.29 8.01 0.81
N MET A 413 0.75 6.75 0.82
CA MET A 413 1.41 6.20 2.00
C MET A 413 2.72 6.95 2.30
N GLN A 414 3.47 7.36 1.28
CA GLN A 414 4.67 8.19 1.47
C GLN A 414 4.34 9.50 2.21
N ASP A 415 3.32 10.23 1.76
CA ASP A 415 2.92 11.50 2.39
C ASP A 415 2.37 11.30 3.81
N GLU A 416 1.57 10.25 4.00
CA GLU A 416 1.07 9.84 5.31
C GLU A 416 2.19 9.50 6.29
N GLN A 417 3.33 9.03 5.80
CA GLN A 417 4.51 8.73 6.60
C GLN A 417 5.07 9.99 7.28
N ALA A 418 5.14 11.12 6.55
CA ALA A 418 5.58 12.39 7.12
C ALA A 418 4.63 12.90 8.22
N ARG A 419 3.31 12.86 7.95
CA ARG A 419 2.30 13.24 8.96
C ARG A 419 2.34 12.33 10.19
N ARG A 420 2.49 11.02 10.00
CA ARG A 420 2.61 10.03 11.08
C ARG A 420 3.88 10.23 11.91
N ALA A 421 4.99 10.63 11.29
CA ALA A 421 6.22 10.97 12.01
C ALA A 421 5.96 12.08 13.03
N THR A 422 5.31 13.16 12.61
CA THR A 422 4.94 14.27 13.50
C THR A 422 4.05 13.80 14.65
N TYR A 423 3.04 12.96 14.38
CA TYR A 423 2.16 12.43 15.42
C TYR A 423 2.91 11.57 16.45
N VAL A 424 3.71 10.60 15.98
CA VAL A 424 4.42 9.65 16.86
C VAL A 424 5.50 10.38 17.67
N LYS A 425 6.21 11.33 17.06
CA LYS A 425 7.18 12.17 17.75
C LYS A 425 6.51 13.03 18.83
N ALA A 426 5.38 13.65 18.52
CA ALA A 426 4.60 14.40 19.52
C ALA A 426 4.11 13.50 20.66
N ALA A 427 3.76 12.24 20.39
CA ALA A 427 3.31 11.29 21.41
C ALA A 427 4.37 10.97 22.48
N LEU A 428 5.66 11.26 22.24
CA LEU A 428 6.73 11.11 23.23
C LEU A 428 6.64 12.10 24.39
N ALA A 429 6.01 13.27 24.18
CA ALA A 429 5.98 14.36 25.15
C ALA A 429 4.59 15.00 25.35
N THR A 430 3.67 14.80 24.41
CA THR A 430 2.33 15.39 24.44
C THR A 430 1.29 14.31 24.75
N PRO A 431 0.50 14.44 25.84
CA PRO A 431 -0.45 13.40 26.22
C PRO A 431 -1.49 13.05 25.14
N ARG A 432 -1.92 14.02 24.33
CA ARG A 432 -2.83 13.81 23.19
C ARG A 432 -2.40 14.68 22.00
N PRO A 433 -1.60 14.15 21.07
CA PRO A 433 -1.24 14.86 19.84
C PRO A 433 -2.47 15.15 18.97
N ASP A 434 -2.42 16.20 18.14
CA ASP A 434 -3.48 16.55 17.17
C ASP A 434 -3.71 15.35 16.21
N PRO A 435 -4.90 14.73 16.19
CA PRO A 435 -5.19 13.59 15.33
C PRO A 435 -5.51 13.99 13.88
N PHE A 436 -5.55 15.29 13.56
CA PHE A 436 -5.94 15.76 12.25
C PHE A 436 -5.16 15.08 11.13
N ARG A 437 -5.92 14.55 10.18
CA ARG A 437 -5.41 14.00 8.93
C ARG A 437 -5.97 14.81 7.76
N PRO A 438 -5.16 15.30 6.82
CA PRO A 438 -5.68 15.96 5.62
C PRO A 438 -6.55 15.00 4.79
N LEU A 439 -7.22 15.51 3.77
CA LEU A 439 -7.84 14.66 2.75
C LEU A 439 -6.77 13.77 2.10
N ALA A 440 -7.10 12.54 1.72
CA ALA A 440 -6.12 11.66 1.05
C ALA A 440 -5.63 12.28 -0.27
N GLU A 441 -6.47 13.10 -0.87
CA GLU A 441 -6.15 13.96 -2.00
C GLU A 441 -6.22 15.41 -1.58
N PRO A 442 -5.17 16.22 -1.81
CA PRO A 442 -5.24 17.65 -1.60
C PRO A 442 -6.40 18.31 -2.37
N ASP A 443 -6.92 19.43 -1.88
CA ASP A 443 -7.93 20.22 -2.59
C ASP A 443 -7.36 20.86 -3.87
N ASP A 444 -6.05 21.09 -3.90
CA ASP A 444 -5.33 21.60 -5.06
C ASP A 444 -5.06 20.51 -6.09
N VAL A 445 -6.04 20.28 -6.96
CA VAL A 445 -5.67 20.20 -8.37
C VAL A 445 -5.38 21.63 -8.79
N SER A 446 -4.17 22.11 -8.50
CA SER A 446 -3.56 23.15 -9.32
C SER A 446 -3.45 22.56 -10.72
N ALA A 447 -4.55 22.56 -11.45
CA ALA A 447 -4.56 22.92 -12.85
C ALA A 447 -4.23 24.41 -12.89
N THR A 448 -3.00 24.76 -12.48
CA THR A 448 -2.36 25.87 -13.16
C THR A 448 -2.40 25.43 -14.61
N ALA A 449 -3.13 26.20 -15.42
CA ALA A 449 -2.94 26.23 -16.85
C ALA A 449 -1.48 26.66 -17.07
N ALA A 450 -0.55 25.72 -16.86
CA ALA A 450 0.78 25.84 -17.41
C ALA A 450 0.55 26.06 -18.90
N LYS A 451 1.15 27.13 -19.44
CA LYS A 451 1.31 27.33 -20.89
C LYS A 451 1.47 25.97 -21.56
N ALA A 452 0.91 25.81 -22.76
CA ALA A 452 0.98 24.61 -23.60
C ALA A 452 2.43 24.21 -23.92
N MET A 453 3.17 23.78 -22.90
CA MET A 453 4.46 23.15 -22.97
C MET A 453 4.19 21.68 -23.26
N PRO A 454 4.99 21.05 -24.14
CA PRO A 454 4.89 19.63 -24.38
C PRO A 454 4.97 18.85 -23.06
N ALA A 455 4.13 17.83 -22.93
CA ALA A 455 4.13 16.92 -21.79
C ALA A 455 5.44 16.11 -21.77
N THR A 456 6.14 16.14 -20.63
CA THR A 456 7.42 15.44 -20.45
C THR A 456 7.21 13.93 -20.30
N VAL A 457 8.29 13.14 -20.33
CA VAL A 457 8.24 11.68 -20.12
C VAL A 457 7.45 11.32 -18.84
N GLY A 458 6.50 10.41 -18.97
CA GLY A 458 5.58 9.99 -17.89
C GLY A 458 4.35 10.86 -17.67
N ALA A 459 4.27 12.05 -18.29
CA ALA A 459 3.11 12.92 -18.14
C ALA A 459 1.89 12.39 -18.92
N SER A 460 0.70 12.80 -18.47
CA SER A 460 -0.57 12.50 -19.15
C SER A 460 -0.62 13.16 -20.53
N CYS A 461 -1.06 12.41 -21.54
CA CYS A 461 -1.17 12.89 -22.92
C CYS A 461 -2.53 12.61 -23.57
N GLU A 462 -3.39 11.81 -22.91
CA GLU A 462 -4.80 11.61 -23.27
C GLU A 462 -5.69 11.99 -22.09
N PRO A 463 -5.86 13.29 -21.80
CA PRO A 463 -6.81 13.70 -20.78
C PRO A 463 -8.22 13.22 -21.14
N THR A 464 -8.96 12.75 -20.13
CA THR A 464 -10.35 12.30 -20.29
C THR A 464 -11.22 12.78 -19.15
N ARG A 465 -12.51 12.93 -19.43
CA ARG A 465 -13.55 13.18 -18.42
C ARG A 465 -14.36 11.90 -18.21
N ILE A 466 -14.53 11.47 -16.96
CA ILE A 466 -15.37 10.32 -16.65
C ILE A 466 -16.84 10.74 -16.57
N THR A 467 -17.67 10.13 -17.40
CA THR A 467 -19.13 10.13 -17.24
C THR A 467 -19.50 8.98 -16.31
N GLN A 468 -20.04 9.32 -15.15
CA GLN A 468 -20.38 8.38 -14.09
C GLN A 468 -21.74 7.71 -14.32
N SER A 469 -21.85 6.46 -13.88
CA SER A 469 -23.11 5.71 -13.79
C SER A 469 -23.24 5.08 -12.41
N ALA A 470 -24.49 4.79 -12.01
CA ALA A 470 -24.77 4.00 -10.81
C ALA A 470 -24.22 2.56 -10.93
N ASN A 471 -24.14 2.04 -12.16
CA ASN A 471 -23.41 0.82 -12.46
C ASN A 471 -22.03 1.19 -13.03
N SER A 472 -20.97 0.95 -12.25
CA SER A 472 -19.60 1.31 -12.62
C SER A 472 -19.12 0.66 -13.92
N TRP A 473 -19.74 -0.44 -14.35
CA TRP A 473 -19.45 -1.10 -15.62
C TRP A 473 -19.82 -0.23 -16.82
N LEU A 474 -20.78 0.67 -16.64
CA LEU A 474 -21.27 1.57 -17.68
C LEU A 474 -20.57 2.93 -17.70
N ASP A 475 -19.67 3.21 -16.74
CA ASP A 475 -18.85 4.42 -16.77
C ASP A 475 -18.13 4.55 -18.12
N ARG A 476 -18.01 5.79 -18.63
CA ARG A 476 -17.35 6.10 -19.90
C ARG A 476 -16.31 7.18 -19.72
N ALA A 477 -15.19 7.06 -20.43
CA ALA A 477 -14.21 8.14 -20.56
C ALA A 477 -14.42 8.88 -21.87
N GLU A 478 -14.81 10.15 -21.79
CA GLU A 478 -14.83 11.08 -22.91
C GLU A 478 -13.42 11.63 -23.15
N LYS A 479 -12.91 11.48 -24.37
CA LYS A 479 -11.58 11.96 -24.73
C LYS A 479 -11.58 13.47 -24.90
N LEU A 480 -10.63 14.13 -24.24
CA LEU A 480 -10.33 15.54 -24.46
C LEU A 480 -9.16 15.67 -25.48
N PRO A 481 -8.90 16.88 -26.01
CA PRO A 481 -7.78 17.09 -26.92
C PRO A 481 -6.46 16.58 -26.33
N ARG A 482 -5.69 15.84 -27.13
CA ARG A 482 -4.41 15.28 -26.71
C ARG A 482 -3.39 16.39 -26.47
N ILE A 483 -2.48 16.11 -25.54
CA ILE A 483 -1.31 16.95 -25.25
C ILE A 483 -0.11 16.37 -26.01
N ALA A 484 0.62 17.20 -26.75
CA ALA A 484 1.82 16.78 -27.46
C ALA A 484 2.93 16.39 -26.47
N CYS A 485 3.66 15.31 -26.76
CA CYS A 485 4.78 14.87 -25.94
C CYS A 485 6.08 15.59 -26.35
N GLU A 486 6.94 15.89 -25.39
CA GLU A 486 8.24 16.53 -25.63
C GLU A 486 9.18 15.58 -26.38
N GLY A 487 9.76 16.04 -27.50
CA GLY A 487 10.75 15.30 -28.30
C GLY A 487 10.21 14.77 -29.63
N VAL A 488 11.05 14.83 -30.67
CA VAL A 488 10.67 14.50 -32.07
C VAL A 488 10.22 13.05 -32.24
N PHE A 489 10.80 12.14 -31.46
CA PHE A 489 10.48 10.71 -31.51
C PHE A 489 9.57 10.25 -30.36
N SER A 490 9.05 11.20 -29.57
CA SER A 490 8.19 10.88 -28.44
C SER A 490 6.78 10.56 -28.91
N VAL A 491 6.16 9.60 -28.24
CA VAL A 491 4.83 9.09 -28.53
C VAL A 491 3.95 9.16 -27.28
N CYS A 492 2.66 9.30 -27.51
CA CYS A 492 1.66 9.13 -26.46
C CYS A 492 1.24 7.65 -26.42
N GLU A 493 1.69 6.91 -25.41
CA GLU A 493 1.17 5.59 -25.08
C GLU A 493 -0.29 5.74 -24.66
N LYS A 494 -1.21 5.08 -25.37
CA LYS A 494 -2.65 5.39 -25.28
C LYS A 494 -3.36 4.62 -24.19
N THR A 495 -4.48 5.17 -23.74
CA THR A 495 -5.43 4.50 -22.84
C THR A 495 -5.89 3.16 -23.40
N SER A 496 -6.18 3.08 -24.70
CA SER A 496 -6.62 1.84 -25.34
C SER A 496 -5.61 0.70 -25.32
N VAL A 497 -4.32 0.99 -25.07
CA VAL A 497 -3.26 -0.03 -24.95
C VAL A 497 -2.82 -0.26 -23.51
N GLY A 498 -3.60 0.20 -22.52
CA GLY A 498 -3.39 -0.09 -21.11
C GLY A 498 -2.61 0.97 -20.33
N PHE A 499 -2.52 2.21 -20.86
CA PHE A 499 -1.97 3.37 -20.17
C PHE A 499 -3.09 4.36 -19.83
N PRO A 500 -3.81 4.20 -18.70
CA PRO A 500 -4.93 5.10 -18.36
C PRO A 500 -4.49 6.57 -18.47
N GLY A 501 -5.33 7.46 -19.02
CA GLY A 501 -4.97 8.88 -19.23
C GLY A 501 -3.82 9.13 -20.23
N GLY A 502 -3.30 8.07 -20.86
CA GLY A 502 -2.09 8.10 -21.65
C GLY A 502 -0.82 8.41 -20.87
N MET A 503 0.32 8.16 -21.52
CA MET A 503 1.64 8.50 -21.00
C MET A 503 2.60 8.89 -22.12
N CYS A 504 3.27 10.03 -21.99
CA CYS A 504 4.36 10.38 -22.88
C CYS A 504 5.56 9.45 -22.67
N SER A 505 6.02 8.84 -23.75
CA SER A 505 7.20 7.97 -23.81
C SER A 505 8.01 8.30 -25.06
N GLY A 506 9.21 7.77 -25.17
CA GLY A 506 10.07 7.98 -26.34
C GLY A 506 11.07 6.82 -26.50
N PRO A 507 12.04 6.95 -27.41
CA PRO A 507 13.13 5.98 -27.54
C PRO A 507 13.87 5.86 -26.22
N CYS A 508 14.16 4.63 -25.79
CA CYS A 508 14.93 4.36 -24.59
C CYS A 508 16.32 5.02 -24.70
N ASP A 509 16.64 5.84 -23.70
CA ASP A 509 17.96 6.44 -23.50
C ASP A 509 18.48 6.05 -22.10
N PRO A 510 19.44 5.11 -21.99
CA PRO A 510 19.97 4.69 -20.69
C PRO A 510 20.79 5.80 -19.99
N PHE A 511 21.09 6.89 -20.69
CA PHE A 511 21.82 8.05 -20.17
C PHE A 511 20.90 9.23 -19.81
N ASP A 512 19.58 9.09 -19.98
CA ASP A 512 18.61 10.09 -19.48
C ASP A 512 18.64 10.10 -17.95
N LYS A 513 19.42 11.04 -17.40
CA LYS A 513 19.54 11.26 -15.96
C LYS A 513 18.57 12.32 -15.43
N LYS A 514 17.77 12.95 -16.31
CA LYS A 514 16.88 14.04 -15.91
C LYS A 514 15.62 13.47 -15.28
N ASN A 515 14.81 12.78 -16.08
CA ASN A 515 13.48 12.29 -15.66
C ASN A 515 13.11 10.91 -16.24
N GLY A 516 13.89 10.41 -17.20
CA GLY A 516 13.64 9.13 -17.87
C GLY A 516 14.43 7.97 -17.29
N THR A 517 14.05 6.75 -17.67
CA THR A 517 14.83 5.53 -17.57
C THR A 517 14.28 4.51 -18.56
N CYS A 518 15.13 3.61 -19.05
CA CYS A 518 14.68 2.55 -19.93
C CYS A 518 13.84 1.53 -19.16
N GLY A 519 12.66 1.21 -19.69
CA GLY A 519 11.85 0.11 -19.21
C GLY A 519 11.16 -0.64 -20.34
N GLY A 520 10.69 -1.85 -20.02
CA GLY A 520 9.96 -2.69 -20.97
C GLY A 520 8.49 -2.31 -21.05
N ILE A 521 8.02 -1.97 -22.25
CA ILE A 521 6.60 -1.76 -22.57
C ILE A 521 6.10 -3.01 -23.30
N ALA A 522 5.11 -3.71 -22.75
CA ALA A 522 4.56 -4.88 -23.42
C ALA A 522 3.78 -4.50 -24.69
N ILE A 523 4.05 -5.22 -25.78
CA ILE A 523 3.31 -5.15 -27.03
C ILE A 523 2.01 -5.93 -26.81
N LEU A 524 0.96 -5.22 -26.38
CA LEU A 524 -0.23 -5.79 -25.77
C LEU A 524 -0.85 -6.97 -26.54
N SER A 525 -0.96 -6.88 -27.86
CA SER A 525 -1.54 -7.93 -28.70
C SER A 525 -0.72 -9.22 -28.61
N ASP A 526 0.55 -9.17 -29.02
CA ASP A 526 1.43 -10.33 -29.09
C ASP A 526 1.70 -10.91 -27.71
N PHE A 527 1.85 -10.04 -26.72
CA PHE A 527 2.02 -10.44 -25.33
C PHE A 527 0.79 -11.21 -24.80
N ASN A 528 -0.42 -10.71 -25.05
CA ASN A 528 -1.64 -11.41 -24.62
C ASN A 528 -1.87 -12.71 -25.40
N GLN A 529 -1.50 -12.77 -26.69
CA GLN A 529 -1.58 -14.00 -27.49
C GLN A 529 -0.58 -15.05 -26.98
N CYS A 530 0.64 -14.65 -26.65
CA CYS A 530 1.64 -15.52 -26.04
C CYS A 530 1.14 -16.12 -24.73
N LEU A 531 0.58 -15.28 -23.85
CA LEU A 531 -0.02 -15.76 -22.61
C LEU A 531 -1.20 -16.68 -22.87
N ALA A 532 -2.09 -16.34 -23.83
CA ALA A 532 -3.26 -17.16 -24.16
C ALA A 532 -2.89 -18.55 -24.71
N ALA A 533 -1.67 -18.68 -25.25
CA ALA A 533 -1.07 -19.95 -25.65
C ALA A 533 -0.38 -20.70 -24.50
N ASN A 534 -0.59 -20.30 -23.24
CA ASN A 534 0.02 -20.85 -22.02
C ASN A 534 1.55 -20.90 -22.07
N LYS A 535 2.18 -19.92 -22.71
CA LYS A 535 3.64 -19.77 -22.68
C LYS A 535 4.08 -19.16 -21.34
N PRO A 536 5.29 -19.50 -20.84
CA PRO A 536 5.81 -18.92 -19.61
C PRO A 536 5.80 -17.39 -19.65
N PHE A 537 5.37 -16.74 -18.57
CA PHE A 537 5.27 -15.27 -18.51
C PHE A 537 6.60 -14.58 -18.85
N GLY A 538 7.72 -15.10 -18.34
CA GLY A 538 9.06 -14.57 -18.65
C GLY A 538 9.43 -14.69 -20.13
N GLU A 539 8.97 -15.74 -20.81
CA GLU A 539 9.12 -15.87 -22.27
C GLU A 539 8.28 -14.80 -22.98
N CYS A 540 7.01 -14.63 -22.59
CA CYS A 540 6.15 -13.61 -23.19
C CYS A 540 6.70 -12.20 -22.95
N LEU A 541 7.23 -11.93 -21.75
CA LEU A 541 7.81 -10.64 -21.41
C LEU A 541 9.08 -10.36 -22.22
N SER A 542 9.99 -11.33 -22.33
CA SER A 542 11.23 -11.14 -23.09
C SER A 542 11.01 -11.00 -24.60
N LYS A 543 10.04 -11.72 -25.17
CA LYS A 543 9.77 -11.70 -26.62
C LYS A 543 8.84 -10.59 -27.09
N HIS A 544 7.92 -10.16 -26.22
CA HIS A 544 6.85 -9.24 -26.59
C HIS A 544 6.85 -7.96 -25.74
N THR A 545 8.03 -7.49 -25.34
CA THR A 545 8.24 -6.13 -24.84
C THR A 545 9.17 -5.38 -25.76
N ARG A 546 8.96 -4.06 -25.85
CA ARG A 546 9.90 -3.14 -26.48
C ARG A 546 10.48 -2.19 -25.43
N PRO A 547 11.74 -1.77 -25.56
CA PRO A 547 12.30 -0.75 -24.71
C PRO A 547 11.62 0.60 -25.02
N GLY A 548 11.33 1.37 -23.98
CA GLY A 548 10.84 2.74 -24.07
C GLY A 548 11.42 3.60 -22.95
N ASN A 549 11.52 4.91 -23.19
CA ASN A 549 11.83 5.85 -22.13
C ASN A 549 10.60 6.04 -21.25
N LEU A 550 10.69 5.59 -20.01
CA LEU A 550 9.65 5.67 -18.99
C LEU A 550 10.09 6.68 -17.92
N ARG A 551 9.14 7.25 -17.19
CA ARG A 551 9.50 8.14 -16.09
C ARG A 551 10.20 7.36 -14.99
N SER A 552 11.36 7.84 -14.59
CA SER A 552 12.07 7.36 -13.41
C SER A 552 11.21 7.56 -12.15
N CYS A 553 11.33 6.64 -11.20
CA CYS A 553 10.68 6.76 -9.90
C CYS A 553 11.59 6.37 -8.73
N SER A 554 11.33 6.98 -7.59
CA SER A 554 11.89 6.67 -6.28
C SER A 554 10.91 7.12 -5.19
N ALA A 555 11.27 6.95 -3.91
CA ALA A 555 10.45 7.45 -2.80
C ALA A 555 10.26 8.98 -2.85
N GLU A 556 11.25 9.70 -3.39
CA GLU A 556 11.26 11.16 -3.55
C GLU A 556 10.65 11.60 -4.89
N GLN A 557 10.57 10.69 -5.86
CA GLN A 557 10.02 10.92 -7.20
C GLN A 557 8.90 9.92 -7.49
N PRO A 558 7.71 10.08 -6.88
CA PRO A 558 6.62 9.13 -7.05
C PRO A 558 6.08 9.13 -8.48
N CYS A 559 5.52 7.99 -8.87
CA CYS A 559 4.71 7.88 -10.08
C CYS A 559 3.37 8.61 -9.92
N ARG A 560 2.69 8.80 -11.07
CA ARG A 560 1.28 9.21 -11.07
C ARG A 560 0.42 8.16 -10.35
N ASP A 561 -0.73 8.58 -9.85
CA ASP A 561 -1.57 7.79 -8.92
C ASP A 561 -2.12 6.50 -9.52
N ASP A 562 -2.19 6.42 -10.84
CA ASP A 562 -2.61 5.25 -11.61
C ASP A 562 -1.43 4.39 -12.11
N TYR A 563 -0.20 4.67 -11.64
CA TYR A 563 1.06 4.03 -12.03
C TYR A 563 1.81 3.51 -10.80
N ILE A 564 2.77 2.61 -11.05
CA ILE A 564 3.55 1.94 -10.02
C ILE A 564 5.03 2.03 -10.35
N CYS A 565 5.86 2.02 -9.31
CA CYS A 565 7.30 2.00 -9.49
C CYS A 565 7.79 0.54 -9.61
N ALA A 566 7.94 0.09 -10.85
CA ALA A 566 8.48 -1.23 -11.15
C ALA A 566 10.01 -1.18 -11.18
N GLN A 567 10.68 -2.23 -10.70
CA GLN A 567 12.12 -2.37 -10.83
C GLN A 567 12.51 -2.35 -12.31
N ALA A 568 13.40 -1.42 -12.67
CA ALA A 568 13.96 -1.32 -14.02
C ALA A 568 15.38 -1.89 -14.04
N ASP A 569 15.76 -2.48 -15.17
CA ASP A 569 17.08 -3.07 -15.35
C ASP A 569 18.17 -1.99 -15.26
N GLY A 570 19.27 -2.31 -14.57
CA GLY A 570 20.38 -1.38 -14.35
C GLY A 570 20.12 -0.27 -13.33
N GLN A 571 18.91 -0.15 -12.77
CA GLN A 571 18.61 0.80 -11.70
C GLN A 571 18.98 0.22 -10.32
N ALA A 572 19.45 1.11 -9.43
CA ALA A 572 19.69 0.77 -8.04
C ALA A 572 18.38 0.36 -7.31
N GLU A 573 18.50 -0.34 -6.19
CA GLU A 573 17.33 -0.64 -5.34
C GLU A 573 16.62 0.65 -4.90
N GLY A 574 15.29 0.61 -4.84
CA GLY A 574 14.47 1.78 -4.52
C GLY A 574 14.29 2.75 -5.69
N ARG A 575 14.87 2.46 -6.86
CA ARG A 575 14.66 3.21 -8.10
C ARG A 575 14.12 2.31 -9.20
N GLY A 576 13.26 2.86 -10.04
CA GLY A 576 12.59 2.08 -11.07
C GLY A 576 11.98 2.94 -12.18
N ALA A 577 11.06 2.33 -12.91
CA ALA A 577 10.28 2.97 -13.96
C ALA A 577 8.79 2.98 -13.60
N CYS A 578 8.14 4.11 -13.86
CA CYS A 578 6.69 4.23 -13.75
C CYS A 578 6.00 3.47 -14.88
N ILE A 579 5.18 2.49 -14.51
CA ILE A 579 4.38 1.70 -15.45
C ILE A 579 2.96 1.50 -14.89
N PRO A 580 1.92 1.33 -15.73
CA PRO A 580 0.60 0.98 -15.23
C PRO A 580 0.65 -0.35 -14.45
N PRO A 581 -0.07 -0.47 -13.32
CA PRO A 581 0.00 -1.66 -12.48
C PRO A 581 -0.29 -2.96 -13.24
N TYR A 582 -1.16 -2.89 -14.25
CA TYR A 582 -1.50 -4.01 -15.10
C TYR A 582 -0.28 -4.70 -15.72
N PHE A 583 0.79 -3.99 -16.07
CA PHE A 583 1.90 -4.64 -16.73
C PHE A 583 2.67 -5.60 -15.81
N LEU A 584 2.61 -5.43 -14.49
CA LEU A 584 3.21 -6.37 -13.54
C LEU A 584 2.28 -7.54 -13.22
N PHE A 585 2.80 -8.74 -13.36
CA PHE A 585 2.07 -9.97 -13.10
C PHE A 585 1.56 -10.06 -11.66
N GLN A 586 2.35 -9.55 -10.70
CA GLN A 586 1.95 -9.53 -9.30
C GLN A 586 0.72 -8.68 -8.96
N MET A 587 0.24 -7.89 -9.93
CA MET A 587 -0.96 -7.06 -9.84
C MET A 587 -2.11 -7.61 -10.69
N ARG A 588 -1.97 -8.81 -11.26
CA ARG A 588 -3.00 -9.45 -12.09
C ARG A 588 -3.62 -10.63 -11.37
N VAL A 589 -4.95 -10.74 -11.48
CA VAL A 589 -5.76 -11.83 -10.95
C VAL A 589 -5.85 -13.05 -11.86
N ASP A 590 -5.36 -12.92 -13.09
CA ASP A 590 -5.64 -13.85 -14.19
C ASP A 590 -4.77 -15.10 -14.21
N GLY A 591 -3.89 -15.29 -13.22
CA GLY A 591 -3.24 -16.56 -12.92
C GLY A 591 -2.52 -17.16 -14.14
N HIS A 592 -1.50 -16.49 -14.64
CA HIS A 592 -0.57 -17.03 -15.63
C HIS A 592 0.38 -18.03 -14.96
N SER A 593 -0.13 -19.21 -14.60
CA SER A 593 0.68 -20.37 -14.21
C SER A 593 1.02 -21.19 -15.43
#